data_AF-A0A930P6P4-F1
#
_entry.id   AF-A0A930P6P4-F1
#
_cell.length_a   1.000
_cell.length_b   1.000
_cell.length_c   1.000
_cell.angle_alpha   90.00
_cell.angle_beta   90.00
_cell.angle_gamma   90.00
#
_symmetry.space_group_name_H-M   'P 1'
#
loop_
_entity.id
_entity.type
_entity.pdbx_description
1 polymer ?
#
loop_
_entity_poly.entity_id
_entity_poly.type
_entity_poly.pdbx_seq_one_letter_code
_entity_poly.pdbx_strand_id
1 'polypeptide(L)'
;NIDYAPTFLDAAGVKVPSDIQGRSLLPLLQGKKPADWRKSLYYHYYEYPAEHSVCRHYGIRTKRYTLIHFYNDIDSWELYDLKKDPSQLHNIYGEKGTEKLTERLKKELKELQVQYNDPIRNQY
;
A
#
# COMPACT_ATOMS: atom_id res chain seq x y z
N ASN A 1 -7.27 -0.93 -7.56
CA ASN A 1 -8.67 -1.36 -7.80
C ASN A 1 -9.67 -0.32 -7.29
N ILE A 2 -9.54 0.22 -6.07
CA ILE A 2 -10.51 1.17 -5.47
C ILE A 2 -10.75 2.46 -6.28
N ASP A 3 -9.88 2.76 -7.25
CA ASP A 3 -9.98 3.94 -8.12
C ASP A 3 -10.99 3.80 -9.26
N TYR A 4 -11.49 2.59 -9.56
CA TYR A 4 -12.40 2.39 -10.68
C TYR A 4 -13.75 3.07 -10.47
N ALA A 5 -14.35 2.90 -9.28
CA ALA A 5 -15.62 3.53 -8.93
C ALA A 5 -15.59 5.07 -9.08
N PRO A 6 -14.65 5.82 -8.47
CA PRO A 6 -14.59 7.27 -8.65
C PRO A 6 -14.26 7.66 -10.10
N THR A 7 -13.55 6.82 -10.86
CA THR A 7 -13.27 7.09 -12.29
C THR A 7 -14.55 7.02 -13.12
N PHE A 8 -15.39 6.01 -12.92
CA PHE A 8 -16.65 5.88 -13.66
C PHE A 8 -17.64 6.98 -13.31
N LEU A 9 -17.73 7.36 -12.02
CA LEU A 9 -18.57 8.47 -11.57
C LEU A 9 -18.13 9.80 -12.20
N ASP A 10 -16.83 10.09 -12.16
CA ASP A 10 -16.24 11.29 -12.75
C ASP A 10 -16.45 11.34 -14.27
N ALA A 11 -16.25 10.21 -14.97
CA ALA A 11 -16.52 10.10 -16.41
C ALA A 11 -18.00 10.29 -16.77
N ALA A 12 -18.92 9.91 -15.88
CA ALA A 12 -20.36 10.09 -16.04
C ALA A 12 -20.85 11.50 -15.62
N GLY A 13 -19.96 12.38 -15.13
CA GLY A 13 -20.35 13.70 -14.60
C GLY A 13 -21.10 13.63 -13.27
N VAL A 14 -21.01 12.51 -12.56
CA VAL A 14 -21.65 12.30 -11.25
C VAL A 14 -20.67 12.68 -10.13
N LYS A 15 -21.16 13.41 -9.12
CA LYS A 15 -20.36 13.76 -7.95
C LYS A 15 -19.89 12.50 -7.22
N VAL A 16 -18.58 12.36 -7.03
CA VAL A 16 -17.96 11.29 -6.24
C VAL A 16 -18.32 11.47 -4.75
N PRO A 17 -18.96 10.49 -4.10
CA PRO A 17 -19.21 10.52 -2.66
C PRO A 17 -17.91 10.67 -1.84
N SER A 18 -17.98 11.40 -0.72
CA SER A 18 -16.80 11.76 0.09
C SER A 18 -16.20 10.60 0.88
N ASP A 19 -16.96 9.52 1.06
CA ASP A 19 -16.55 8.29 1.72
C ASP A 19 -15.79 7.33 0.79
N ILE A 20 -15.78 7.58 -0.53
CA ILE A 20 -14.93 6.83 -1.46
C ILE A 20 -13.46 7.19 -1.21
N GLN A 21 -12.67 6.17 -0.88
CA GLN A 21 -11.25 6.32 -0.57
C GLN A 21 -10.32 6.33 -1.80
N GLY A 22 -10.83 5.87 -2.95
CA GLY A 22 -10.13 5.91 -4.23
C GLY A 22 -10.09 7.32 -4.84
N ARG A 23 -9.29 7.49 -5.89
CA ARG A 23 -9.21 8.74 -6.68
C ARG A 23 -9.46 8.43 -8.14
N SER A 24 -10.22 9.28 -8.82
CA SER A 24 -10.46 9.15 -10.27
C SER A 24 -9.14 9.13 -11.04
N LEU A 25 -9.00 8.16 -11.95
CA LEU A 25 -7.89 8.04 -12.89
C LEU A 25 -8.08 8.92 -14.12
N LEU A 26 -9.27 9.51 -14.32
CA LEU A 26 -9.63 10.25 -15.52
C LEU A 26 -8.63 11.37 -15.86
N PRO A 27 -8.11 12.18 -14.90
CA PRO A 27 -7.07 13.16 -15.21
C PRO A 27 -5.81 12.53 -15.82
N LEU A 28 -5.38 11.36 -15.33
CA LEU A 28 -4.21 10.65 -15.86
C LEU A 28 -4.47 10.13 -17.28
N LEU A 29 -5.67 9.58 -17.52
CA LEU A 29 -6.09 9.09 -18.83
C LEU A 29 -6.15 10.22 -19.88
N GLN A 30 -6.42 11.46 -19.44
CA GLN A 30 -6.36 12.67 -20.26
C GLN A 30 -4.93 13.24 -20.41
N GLY A 31 -3.90 12.53 -19.95
CA GLY A 31 -2.50 12.95 -20.04
C GLY A 31 -2.08 14.00 -19.00
N LYS A 32 -2.93 14.35 -18.03
CA LYS A 32 -2.57 15.27 -16.94
C LYS A 32 -1.66 14.56 -15.94
N LYS A 33 -0.88 15.34 -15.20
CA LYS A 33 0.03 14.86 -14.14
C LYS A 33 -0.26 15.60 -12.84
N PRO A 34 -1.28 15.17 -12.06
CA PRO A 34 -1.60 15.78 -10.78
C PRO A 34 -0.37 15.77 -9.86
N ALA A 35 0.00 16.93 -9.32
CA ALA A 35 1.20 17.09 -8.50
C ALA A 35 1.11 16.31 -7.17
N ASP A 36 -0.11 16.09 -6.70
CA ASP A 36 -0.45 15.43 -5.44
C ASP A 36 -0.83 13.95 -5.64
N TRP A 37 -0.52 13.34 -6.80
CA TRP A 37 -0.84 11.93 -7.02
C TRP A 37 -0.12 11.04 -6.01
N ARG A 38 -0.81 9.98 -5.57
CA ARG A 38 -0.28 9.08 -4.53
C ARG A 38 1.05 8.47 -4.97
N LYS A 39 1.99 8.35 -4.02
CA LYS A 39 3.33 7.79 -4.26
C LYS A 39 3.43 6.31 -3.88
N SER A 40 2.45 5.84 -3.12
CA SER A 40 2.42 4.50 -2.54
C SER A 40 1.01 3.91 -2.58
N LEU A 41 0.96 2.59 -2.73
CA LEU A 41 -0.24 1.78 -2.64
C LEU A 41 -0.25 1.08 -1.29
N TYR A 42 -1.41 1.03 -0.66
CA TYR A 42 -1.64 0.26 0.56
C TYR A 42 -2.25 -1.10 0.23
N TYR A 43 -1.89 -2.13 0.98
CA TYR A 43 -2.42 -3.48 0.85
C TYR A 43 -2.67 -4.09 2.22
N HIS A 44 -3.74 -4.87 2.34
CA HIS A 44 -4.04 -5.64 3.54
C HIS A 44 -4.81 -6.92 3.19
N TYR A 45 -4.28 -8.07 3.60
CA TYR A 45 -4.86 -9.39 3.49
C TYR A 45 -5.19 -9.99 4.87
N TYR A 46 -6.34 -10.65 4.98
CA TYR A 46 -6.93 -11.07 6.26
C TYR A 46 -7.29 -12.56 6.36
N GLU A 47 -7.32 -13.30 5.26
CA GLU A 47 -7.95 -14.62 5.22
C GLU A 47 -7.01 -15.72 5.74
N TYR A 48 -6.82 -15.74 7.06
CA TYR A 48 -6.03 -16.74 7.79
C TYR A 48 -6.58 -16.94 9.21
N PRO A 49 -6.69 -18.19 9.70
CA PRO A 49 -6.40 -19.46 9.01
C PRO A 49 -7.44 -19.80 7.93
N ALA A 50 -6.99 -20.21 6.74
CA ALA A 50 -7.83 -20.55 5.59
C ALA A 50 -7.06 -21.38 4.54
N GLU A 51 -7.68 -21.60 3.37
CA GLU A 51 -7.08 -22.28 2.22
C GLU A 51 -5.71 -21.65 1.86
N HIS A 52 -4.74 -22.48 1.49
CA HIS A 52 -3.35 -22.12 1.22
C HIS A 52 -2.53 -21.56 2.41
N SER A 53 -3.12 -21.33 3.58
CA SER A 53 -2.42 -20.97 4.82
C SER A 53 -1.50 -19.74 4.71
N VAL A 54 -1.89 -18.76 3.91
CA VAL A 54 -1.15 -17.49 3.78
C VAL A 54 -1.38 -16.63 5.01
N CYS A 55 -0.33 -16.24 5.73
CA CYS A 55 -0.47 -15.41 6.93
C CYS A 55 -1.11 -14.04 6.63
N ARG A 56 -1.81 -13.46 7.61
CA ARG A 56 -2.34 -12.10 7.47
C ARG A 56 -1.18 -11.13 7.32
N HIS A 57 -1.36 -10.13 6.47
CA HIS A 57 -0.31 -9.14 6.27
C HIS A 57 -0.85 -7.84 5.71
N TYR A 58 -0.19 -6.76 6.08
CA TYR A 58 -0.39 -5.46 5.47
C TYR A 58 0.95 -4.90 5.00
N GLY A 59 0.89 -3.91 4.11
CA GLY A 59 2.10 -3.32 3.59
C GLY A 59 1.85 -2.15 2.67
N ILE A 60 2.96 -1.56 2.23
CA ILE A 60 2.96 -0.54 1.19
C ILE A 60 3.85 -0.94 0.03
N ARG A 61 3.42 -0.54 -1.17
CA ARG A 61 4.23 -0.61 -2.38
C ARG A 61 4.41 0.80 -2.93
N THR A 62 5.64 1.27 -2.90
CA THR A 62 6.09 2.50 -3.56
C THR A 62 6.57 2.17 -4.98
N LYS A 63 7.01 3.17 -5.75
CA LYS A 63 7.64 2.93 -7.06
C LYS A 63 8.89 2.02 -6.99
N ARG A 64 9.64 2.04 -5.88
CA ARG A 64 10.93 1.34 -5.75
C ARG A 64 10.95 0.27 -4.66
N TYR A 65 10.08 0.35 -3.67
CA TYR A 65 10.15 -0.50 -2.49
C TYR A 65 8.81 -1.11 -2.16
N THR A 66 8.82 -2.36 -1.72
CA THR A 66 7.69 -3.02 -1.04
C THR A 66 8.09 -3.25 0.42
N LEU A 67 7.26 -2.81 1.36
CA LEU A 67 7.40 -3.10 2.79
C LEU A 67 6.17 -3.89 3.24
N ILE A 68 6.37 -5.03 3.91
CA ILE A 68 5.31 -5.93 4.35
C ILE A 68 5.51 -6.24 5.84
N HIS A 69 4.40 -6.30 6.58
CA HIS A 69 4.35 -6.86 7.92
C HIS A 69 3.38 -8.03 7.92
N PHE A 70 3.91 -9.23 8.15
CA PHE A 70 3.11 -10.41 8.45
C PHE A 70 2.81 -10.43 9.93
N TYR A 71 1.52 -10.56 10.24
CA TYR A 71 0.99 -10.56 11.59
C TYR A 71 -0.01 -11.70 11.73
N ASN A 72 -0.44 -11.97 12.97
CA ASN A 72 -1.29 -13.10 13.33
C ASN A 72 -0.54 -14.43 13.15
N ASP A 73 -0.23 -15.09 14.26
CA ASP A 73 0.59 -16.30 14.42
C ASP A 73 2.10 -16.15 14.10
N ILE A 74 2.49 -15.14 13.33
CA ILE A 74 3.88 -14.67 13.20
C ILE A 74 3.95 -13.15 13.37
N ASP A 75 5.15 -12.64 13.66
CA ASP A 75 5.49 -11.21 13.70
C ASP A 75 6.79 -11.03 12.91
N SER A 76 6.66 -10.70 11.62
CA SER A 76 7.80 -10.63 10.71
C SER A 76 7.64 -9.51 9.70
N TRP A 77 8.75 -8.83 9.45
CA TRP A 77 8.82 -7.74 8.47
C TRP A 77 9.68 -8.14 7.27
N GLU A 78 9.24 -7.71 6.10
CA GLU A 78 9.97 -7.88 4.85
C GLU A 78 10.07 -6.57 4.09
N LEU A 79 11.21 -6.34 3.43
CA LEU A 79 11.49 -5.16 2.62
C LEU A 79 12.21 -5.58 1.35
N TYR A 80 11.75 -5.10 0.20
CA TYR A 80 12.31 -5.44 -1.11
C TYR A 80 12.61 -4.16 -1.92
N ASP A 81 13.78 -4.10 -2.57
CA ASP A 81 14.13 -3.03 -3.54
C ASP A 81 13.79 -3.48 -4.97
N LEU A 82 12.61 -3.10 -5.45
CA LEU A 82 12.07 -3.43 -6.77
C LEU A 82 12.92 -2.96 -7.94
N LYS A 83 13.86 -2.01 -7.73
CA LYS A 83 14.80 -1.61 -8.79
C LYS A 83 15.93 -2.63 -8.93
N LYS A 84 16.40 -3.21 -7.84
CA LYS A 84 17.50 -4.19 -7.82
C LYS A 84 17.00 -5.62 -7.91
N ASP A 85 15.84 -5.87 -7.33
CA ASP A 85 15.19 -7.17 -7.20
C ASP A 85 13.70 -7.03 -7.56
N PRO A 86 13.37 -6.94 -8.86
CA PRO A 86 11.98 -6.82 -9.31
C PRO A 86 11.15 -8.08 -9.01
N SER A 87 11.81 -9.22 -8.80
CA SER A 87 11.18 -10.50 -8.47
C SER A 87 10.93 -10.69 -6.96
N GLN A 88 11.42 -9.79 -6.12
CA GLN A 88 11.24 -9.80 -4.65
C GLN A 88 11.72 -11.12 -4.02
N LEU A 89 12.90 -11.58 -4.43
CA LEU A 89 13.52 -12.81 -3.94
C LEU A 89 14.46 -12.58 -2.75
N HIS A 90 14.89 -11.34 -2.52
CA HIS A 90 15.86 -10.99 -1.49
C HIS A 90 15.30 -9.95 -0.52
N ASN A 91 14.90 -10.42 0.66
CA ASN A 91 14.44 -9.57 1.76
C ASN A 91 15.64 -8.83 2.37
N ILE A 92 15.66 -7.50 2.23
CA ILE A 92 16.70 -6.62 2.77
C ILE A 92 16.32 -5.99 4.12
N TYR A 93 15.20 -6.40 4.73
CA TYR A 93 14.77 -5.85 6.01
C TYR A 93 15.79 -6.19 7.11
N GLY A 94 16.24 -5.16 7.85
CA GLY A 94 17.22 -5.33 8.93
C GLY A 94 18.67 -5.44 8.45
N GLU A 95 18.92 -5.43 7.15
CA GLU A 95 20.29 -5.33 6.64
C GLU A 95 20.92 -3.97 6.98
N LYS A 96 22.22 -3.97 7.27
CA LYS A 96 22.97 -2.76 7.62
C LYS A 96 22.84 -1.71 6.53
N GLY A 97 22.41 -0.50 6.89
CA GLY A 97 22.20 0.62 5.97
C GLY A 97 20.77 0.79 5.49
N THR A 98 19.84 -0.10 5.84
CA THR A 98 18.41 0.00 5.51
C THR A 98 17.58 0.68 6.59
N GLU A 99 18.18 1.13 7.69
CA GLU A 99 17.48 1.60 8.90
C GLU A 99 16.64 2.85 8.60
N LYS A 100 17.26 3.89 8.03
CA LYS A 100 16.56 5.13 7.64
C LYS A 100 15.50 4.89 6.56
N LEU A 101 15.77 3.95 5.66
CA LEU A 101 14.82 3.56 4.61
C LEU A 101 13.58 2.92 5.24
N THR A 102 13.79 1.97 6.15
CA THR A 102 12.75 1.25 6.87
C THR A 102 11.90 2.20 7.70
N GLU A 103 12.53 3.09 8.47
CA GLU A 103 11.83 4.10 9.27
C GLU A 103 10.93 4.98 8.40
N ARG A 104 11.45 5.48 7.28
CA ARG A 104 10.68 6.29 6.33
C ARG A 104 9.47 5.53 5.77
N LEU A 105 9.65 4.28 5.37
CA LEU A 105 8.57 3.46 4.81
C LEU A 105 7.54 3.07 5.86
N LYS A 106 7.96 2.78 7.11
CA LYS A 106 7.03 2.55 8.23
C LYS A 106 6.21 3.79 8.56
N LYS A 107 6.81 4.99 8.50
CA LYS A 107 6.08 6.25 8.65
C LYS A 107 5.02 6.42 7.57
N GLU A 108 5.39 6.24 6.30
CA GLU A 108 4.47 6.33 5.17
C GLU A 108 3.34 5.28 5.24
N LEU A 109 3.66 4.06 5.70
CA LEU A 109 2.66 3.02 5.99
C LEU A 109 1.67 3.48 7.05
N LYS A 110 2.13 4.07 8.17
CA LYS A 110 1.25 4.58 9.22
C LYS A 110 0.34 5.71 8.72
N GLU A 111 0.88 6.62 7.92
CA GLU A 111 0.11 7.70 7.28
C GLU A 111 -1.01 7.13 6.40
N LEU A 112 -0.73 6.08 5.62
CA LEU A 112 -1.74 5.41 4.79
C LEU A 112 -2.77 4.63 5.61
N GLN A 113 -2.37 3.98 6.70
CA GLN A 113 -3.32 3.33 7.61
C GLN A 113 -4.29 4.35 8.24
N VAL A 114 -3.79 5.54 8.59
CA VAL A 114 -4.65 6.65 9.06
C VAL A 114 -5.56 7.13 7.92
N GLN A 115 -5.02 7.39 6.74
CA GLN A 115 -5.78 7.86 5.58
C GLN A 115 -6.92 6.91 5.20
N TYR A 116 -6.67 5.60 5.20
CA TYR A 116 -7.67 4.59 4.86
C TYR A 116 -8.46 4.08 6.07
N ASN A 117 -8.28 4.71 7.23
CA ASN A 117 -8.93 4.36 8.50
C ASN A 117 -8.82 2.87 8.85
N ASP A 118 -7.68 2.25 8.56
CA ASP A 118 -7.45 0.84 8.89
C ASP A 118 -7.18 0.67 10.40
N PRO A 119 -8.01 -0.08 11.14
CA PRO A 119 -7.88 -0.22 12.59
C PRO A 119 -6.60 -0.94 13.04
N ILE A 120 -5.90 -1.65 12.14
CA ILE A 120 -4.65 -2.37 12.45
C ILE A 120 -3.57 -1.45 13.04
N ARG A 121 -3.63 -0.16 12.72
CA ARG A 121 -2.75 0.89 13.27
C ARG A 121 -2.80 1.02 14.79
N ASN A 122 -3.82 0.49 15.46
CA ASN A 122 -3.94 0.54 16.91
C ASN A 122 -3.37 -0.70 17.60
N GLN A 123 -2.99 -1.73 16.83
CA GLN A 123 -2.41 -2.97 17.33
C GLN A 123 -0.89 -3.00 17.12
N TYR A 124 -0.42 -2.43 16.01
CA TYR A 124 0.98 -2.42 15.59
C TYR A 124 1.45 -1.02 15.11
#